data_AF-A0A251TGG9-F1
#
_entry.id   AF-A0A251TGG9-F1
#
_cell.length_a   1.000
_cell.length_b   1.000
_cell.length_c   1.000
_cell.angle_alpha   90.00
_cell.angle_beta   90.00
_cell.angle_gamma   90.00
#
_symmetry.space_group_name_H-M   'P 1'
#
loop_
_entity.id
_entity.type
_entity.pdbx_description
1 polymer ?
#
loop_
_entity_poly.entity_id
_entity_poly.type
_entity_poly.pdbx_seq_one_letter_code
_entity_poly.pdbx_strand_id
1 'polypeptide(L)'
;MDIISQLQEQVNTIAAIAFNTFGTLQRDAPPVRLSPNYPEPPSAPAAPTAAAGGAAANGAAANPSTEESPSNNISETPKLLSAELVKAAKQFDALVAALPFSEGGEEAQLKKIEQLQAENDLVGQELQKQLEAADKELKQVQELFNEAADNCLNLKKPD
;
A
#
# COMPACT_ATOMS: atom_id res chain seq x y z
N MET A 1 -0.12 -6.72 -1.87
CA MET A 1 -0.59 -5.54 -2.61
C MET A 1 0.27 -5.42 -3.85
N ASP A 2 -0.32 -5.23 -5.02
CA ASP A 2 0.41 -5.20 -6.30
C ASP A 2 1.34 -3.97 -6.40
N ILE A 3 2.46 -4.08 -7.13
CA ILE A 3 3.44 -2.98 -7.27
C ILE A 3 2.83 -1.79 -8.02
N ILE A 4 1.94 -2.02 -8.99
CA ILE A 4 1.26 -0.94 -9.71
C ILE A 4 0.29 -0.21 -8.77
N SER A 5 -0.44 -0.95 -7.92
CA SER A 5 -1.28 -0.33 -6.88
C SER A 5 -0.45 0.50 -5.90
N GLN A 6 0.70 -0.01 -5.46
CA GLN A 6 1.62 0.74 -4.59
C GLN A 6 2.14 2.02 -5.25
N LEU A 7 2.46 1.98 -6.56
CA LEU A 7 2.86 3.17 -7.31
C LEU A 7 1.74 4.21 -7.39
N GLN A 8 0.50 3.78 -7.62
CA GLN A 8 -0.65 4.68 -7.65
C GLN A 8 -0.88 5.35 -6.30
N GLU A 9 -0.83 4.58 -5.21
CA GLU A 9 -0.92 5.12 -3.85
C GLU A 9 0.21 6.10 -3.57
N GLN A 10 1.45 5.77 -3.95
CA GLN A 10 2.61 6.63 -3.74
C GLN A 10 2.50 7.97 -4.49
N VAL A 11 1.99 7.95 -5.73
CA VAL A 11 1.72 9.19 -6.50
C VAL A 11 0.65 10.03 -5.80
N ASN A 12 -0.41 9.42 -5.28
CA ASN A 12 -1.44 10.12 -4.52
C ASN A 12 -0.86 10.74 -3.23
N THR A 13 0.02 10.03 -2.54
CA THR A 13 0.73 10.53 -1.35
C THR A 13 1.61 11.73 -1.70
N ILE A 14 2.39 11.66 -2.78
CA ILE A 14 3.21 12.78 -3.25
C ILE A 14 2.34 14.00 -3.56
N ALA A 15 1.21 13.81 -4.26
CA ALA A 15 0.28 14.89 -4.57
C ALA A 15 -0.30 15.52 -3.29
N ALA A 16 -0.73 14.69 -2.33
CA ALA A 16 -1.24 15.16 -1.04
C ALA A 16 -0.20 15.97 -0.27
N ILE A 17 1.04 15.47 -0.15
CA ILE A 17 2.13 16.19 0.52
C ILE A 17 2.38 17.53 -0.18
N ALA A 18 2.44 17.54 -1.51
CA ALA A 18 2.68 18.76 -2.29
C ALA A 18 1.59 19.81 -2.04
N PHE A 19 0.31 19.46 -2.20
CA PHE A 19 -0.79 20.42 -2.01
C PHE A 19 -0.87 20.95 -0.59
N ASN A 20 -0.65 20.09 0.42
CA ASN A 20 -0.60 20.53 1.82
C ASN A 20 0.58 21.46 2.09
N THR A 21 1.76 21.17 1.53
CA THR A 21 2.95 22.03 1.67
C THR A 21 2.73 23.40 1.05
N PHE A 22 2.22 23.47 -0.19
CA PHE A 22 1.95 24.74 -0.84
C PHE A 22 0.81 25.51 -0.18
N GLY A 23 -0.24 24.82 0.26
CA GLY A 23 -1.37 25.43 0.95
C GLY A 23 -0.95 26.07 2.28
N THR A 24 -0.15 25.36 3.08
CA THR A 24 0.39 25.91 4.34
C THR A 24 1.34 27.07 4.10
N LEU A 25 2.22 27.00 3.10
CA LEU A 25 3.10 28.12 2.74
C LEU A 25 2.32 29.36 2.32
N GLN A 26 1.25 29.21 1.53
CA GLN A 26 0.44 30.35 1.08
C GLN A 26 -0.37 30.96 2.24
N ARG A 27 -0.95 30.12 3.09
CA ARG A 27 -1.75 30.55 4.24
C ARG A 27 -0.90 31.31 5.27
N ASP A 28 0.31 30.83 5.52
CA ASP A 28 1.17 31.32 6.60
C ASP A 28 2.25 32.32 6.10
N ALA A 29 2.19 32.74 4.83
CA ALA A 29 3.15 33.67 4.25
C ALA A 29 3.05 35.07 4.88
N PRO A 30 4.13 35.61 5.47
CA PRO A 30 4.12 36.98 5.98
C PRO A 30 4.11 37.98 4.81
N PRO A 31 3.46 39.15 4.97
CA PRO A 31 3.51 40.22 3.97
C PRO A 31 4.95 40.68 3.72
N VAL A 32 5.39 40.65 2.46
CA VAL A 32 6.72 41.16 2.08
C VAL A 32 6.61 42.66 1.79
N ARG A 33 7.32 43.49 2.56
CA ARG A 33 7.39 44.94 2.30
C ARG A 33 8.45 45.23 1.24
N LEU A 34 8.02 45.70 0.07
CA LEU A 34 8.89 46.08 -1.05
C LEU A 34 9.65 47.40 -0.81
N SER A 35 9.20 48.21 0.15
CA SER A 35 9.92 49.41 0.59
C SER A 35 9.68 49.67 2.09
N PRO A 36 10.61 50.36 2.78
CA PRO A 36 10.46 50.72 4.19
C PRO A 36 9.23 51.58 4.49
N ASN A 37 8.73 52.32 3.49
CA ASN A 37 7.66 53.30 3.64
C ASN A 37 6.32 52.85 3.03
N TYR A 38 6.12 51.54 2.86
CA TYR A 38 4.87 51.01 2.32
C TYR A 38 3.72 51.17 3.35
N PRO A 39 2.60 51.82 3.01
CA PRO A 39 1.47 51.92 3.93
C PRO A 39 0.92 50.54 4.25
N GLU A 40 0.62 50.31 5.53
CA GLU A 40 0.00 49.06 5.97
C GLU A 40 -1.43 48.99 5.40
N PRO A 41 -1.87 47.86 4.80
CA PRO A 41 -3.26 47.72 4.44
C PRO A 41 -4.11 47.94 5.70
N PRO A 42 -5.26 48.65 5.60
CA PRO A 42 -6.14 48.82 6.73
C PRO A 42 -6.48 47.45 7.29
N SER A 43 -6.35 47.26 8.61
CA SER A 43 -6.79 46.04 9.29
C SER A 43 -8.18 45.71 8.79
N ALA A 44 -8.37 44.50 8.24
CA ALA A 44 -9.67 44.05 7.80
C ALA A 44 -10.69 44.34 8.92
N PRO A 45 -11.84 44.96 8.62
CA PRO A 45 -12.82 45.26 9.65
C PRO A 45 -13.15 43.96 10.38
N ALA A 46 -13.05 43.99 11.71
CA ALA A 46 -13.57 42.92 12.55
C ALA A 46 -14.97 42.59 12.03
N ALA A 47 -15.20 41.32 11.71
CA ALA A 47 -16.43 40.83 11.13
C ALA A 47 -17.64 41.53 11.80
N PRO A 48 -18.60 42.05 11.03
CA PRO A 48 -19.65 42.89 11.57
C PRO A 48 -20.40 42.09 12.64
N THR A 49 -20.36 42.60 13.87
CA THR A 49 -21.27 42.21 14.94
C THR A 49 -22.68 42.48 14.45
N ALA A 50 -23.32 41.43 13.94
CA ALA A 50 -24.70 41.45 13.53
C ALA A 50 -25.59 41.58 14.77
N ALA A 51 -26.27 42.72 14.91
CA ALA A 51 -27.40 42.88 15.79
C ALA A 51 -28.55 43.55 15.02
N ALA A 52 -29.44 42.72 14.46
CA ALA A 52 -30.88 42.68 14.81
C ALA A 52 -31.75 42.23 13.63
N GLY A 53 -32.38 41.06 13.78
CA GLY A 53 -33.67 40.75 13.14
C GLY A 53 -33.89 39.32 12.64
N GLY A 54 -34.42 38.43 13.50
CA GLY A 54 -35.29 37.32 13.05
C GLY A 54 -34.81 35.89 13.35
N ALA A 55 -35.33 35.33 14.45
CA ALA A 55 -35.11 34.00 15.03
C ALA A 55 -35.20 32.76 14.11
N ALA A 56 -34.35 31.75 14.37
CA ALA A 56 -34.75 30.43 14.89
C ALA A 56 -33.54 29.49 15.18
N ALA A 57 -33.33 29.24 16.47
CA ALA A 57 -32.81 28.02 17.14
C ALA A 57 -31.76 27.10 16.45
N ASN A 58 -30.55 27.01 17.02
CA ASN A 58 -30.17 25.90 17.93
C ASN A 58 -28.68 25.90 18.33
N GLY A 59 -28.44 25.67 19.63
CA GLY A 59 -27.45 24.69 20.11
C GLY A 59 -25.95 25.02 20.06
N ALA A 60 -25.44 25.54 21.19
CA ALA A 60 -24.20 25.14 21.86
C ALA A 60 -22.89 25.01 21.05
N ALA A 61 -21.96 25.94 21.28
CA ALA A 61 -20.72 25.66 22.02
C ALA A 61 -19.93 26.97 22.15
N ALA A 62 -19.62 27.33 23.39
CA ALA A 62 -18.62 28.35 23.70
C ALA A 62 -17.29 27.96 23.05
N ASN A 63 -16.72 28.85 22.23
CA ASN A 63 -15.33 28.74 21.83
C ASN A 63 -14.51 29.49 22.90
N PRO A 64 -13.83 28.82 23.84
CA PRO A 64 -12.89 29.52 24.71
C PRO A 64 -11.71 29.96 23.86
N SER A 65 -11.56 31.28 23.77
CA SER A 65 -10.34 31.97 23.37
C SER A 65 -9.16 31.50 24.21
N THR A 66 -8.49 30.45 23.75
CA THR A 66 -7.08 30.22 24.00
C THR A 66 -6.53 29.51 22.78
N GLU A 67 -6.37 30.26 21.69
CA GLU A 67 -5.30 29.92 20.76
C GLU A 67 -3.99 30.13 21.54
N GLU A 68 -3.58 29.07 22.25
CA GLU A 68 -2.17 28.72 22.25
C GLU A 68 -1.85 28.48 20.78
N SER A 69 -1.58 29.56 20.03
CA SER A 69 -0.92 29.42 18.75
C SER A 69 0.35 28.66 19.10
N PRO A 70 0.53 27.38 18.69
CA PRO A 70 1.86 26.86 18.68
C PRO A 70 2.58 27.88 17.81
N SER A 71 3.67 28.42 18.30
CA SER A 71 4.64 29.05 17.41
C SER A 71 5.13 27.93 16.51
N ASN A 72 4.29 27.52 15.55
CA ASN A 72 4.60 26.66 14.43
C ASN A 72 5.66 27.47 13.74
N ASN A 73 6.91 27.12 14.01
CA ASN A 73 8.04 27.76 13.38
C ASN A 73 7.75 27.66 11.88
N ILE A 74 7.37 28.79 11.27
CA ILE A 74 6.96 28.87 9.85
C ILE A 74 8.12 28.38 8.96
N SER A 75 9.34 28.38 9.51
CA SER A 75 10.52 27.80 8.88
C SER A 75 10.70 26.29 9.07
N GLU A 76 10.13 25.65 10.10
CA GLU A 76 10.35 24.22 10.42
C GLU A 76 9.33 23.30 9.74
N THR A 77 8.06 23.70 9.71
CA THR A 77 6.99 22.88 9.08
C THR A 77 7.25 22.63 7.58
N PRO A 78 7.73 23.60 6.77
CA PRO A 78 8.01 23.33 5.35
C PRO A 78 9.25 22.46 5.16
N LYS A 79 10.22 22.49 6.08
CA LYS A 79 11.40 21.61 6.02
C LYS A 79 11.03 20.15 6.27
N LEU A 80 10.16 19.89 7.24
CA LEU A 80 9.68 18.53 7.52
C LEU A 80 8.87 17.98 6.34
N LEU A 81 7.96 18.78 5.80
CA LEU A 81 7.13 18.37 4.65
C LEU A 81 7.94 18.22 3.36
N SER A 82 8.93 19.07 3.11
CA SER A 82 9.84 18.90 1.97
C SER A 82 10.74 17.67 2.11
N ALA A 83 11.20 17.34 3.33
CA ALA A 83 11.90 16.10 3.59
C ALA A 83 11.01 14.87 3.34
N GLU A 84 9.74 14.94 3.73
CA GLU A 84 8.74 13.90 3.47
C GLU A 84 8.48 13.73 1.97
N LEU A 85 8.37 14.84 1.22
CA LEU A 85 8.23 14.82 -0.24
C LEU A 85 9.43 14.13 -0.91
N VAL A 86 10.66 14.48 -0.51
CA VAL A 86 11.87 13.84 -1.06
C VAL A 86 11.91 12.36 -0.71
N LYS A 87 11.52 11.98 0.51
CA LYS A 87 11.44 10.58 0.90
C LYS A 87 10.39 9.84 0.06
N ALA A 88 9.23 10.44 -0.15
CA ALA A 88 8.17 9.87 -0.96
C ALA A 88 8.59 9.71 -2.44
N ALA A 89 9.33 10.68 -2.99
CA ALA A 89 9.90 10.58 -4.33
C ALA A 89 10.91 9.43 -4.45
N LYS A 90 11.81 9.26 -3.46
CA LYS A 90 12.74 8.12 -3.44
C LYS A 90 12.04 6.77 -3.34
N GLN A 91 10.95 6.69 -2.59
CA GLN A 91 10.14 5.48 -2.52
C GLN A 91 9.46 5.17 -3.85
N PHE A 92 8.97 6.20 -4.56
CA PHE A 92 8.45 6.05 -5.91
C PHE A 92 9.53 5.50 -6.86
N ASP A 93 10.74 6.06 -6.85
CA ASP A 93 11.85 5.57 -7.68
C ASP A 93 12.20 4.10 -7.38
N ALA A 94 12.21 3.72 -6.10
CA ALA A 94 12.44 2.34 -5.69
C ALA A 94 11.35 1.39 -6.20
N LEU A 95 10.07 1.82 -6.16
CA LEU A 95 8.96 1.05 -6.70
C LEU A 95 9.03 0.93 -8.23
N VAL A 96 9.42 1.99 -8.94
CA VAL A 96 9.65 1.96 -10.39
C VAL A 96 10.79 0.99 -10.74
N ALA A 97 11.88 1.01 -9.98
CA ALA A 97 13.00 0.09 -10.19
C ALA A 97 12.64 -1.38 -9.88
N ALA A 98 11.67 -1.61 -9.00
CA ALA A 98 11.17 -2.94 -8.66
C ALA A 98 10.15 -3.49 -9.67
N LEU A 99 9.76 -2.71 -10.69
CA LEU A 99 8.83 -3.19 -11.70
C LEU A 99 9.43 -4.39 -12.44
N PRO A 100 8.69 -5.50 -12.57
CA PRO A 100 9.13 -6.62 -13.37
C PRO A 100 9.08 -6.23 -14.85
N PHE A 101 10.21 -5.82 -15.40
CA PHE A 101 10.34 -5.56 -16.83
C PHE A 101 10.32 -6.89 -17.59
N SER A 102 9.36 -7.05 -18.51
CA SER A 102 9.45 -8.07 -19.55
C SER A 102 10.52 -7.63 -20.56
N GLU A 103 11.73 -8.16 -20.38
CA GLU A 103 12.83 -7.99 -21.32
C GLU A 103 12.38 -8.52 -22.70
N GLY A 104 12.11 -7.61 -23.65
CA GLY A 104 11.55 -7.95 -24.97
C GLY A 104 10.06 -7.66 -25.18
N GLY A 105 9.39 -7.00 -24.22
CA GLY A 105 8.00 -6.55 -24.38
C GLY A 105 6.96 -7.66 -24.27
N GLU A 106 5.75 -7.39 -24.75
CA GLU A 106 4.59 -8.29 -24.61
C GLU A 106 4.81 -9.65 -25.29
N GLU A 107 5.40 -9.68 -26.48
CA GLU A 107 5.63 -10.92 -27.23
C GLU A 107 6.58 -11.88 -26.49
N ALA A 108 7.69 -11.37 -25.95
CA ALA A 108 8.62 -12.16 -25.16
C ALA A 108 7.98 -12.69 -23.88
N GLN A 109 7.10 -11.89 -23.26
CA GLN A 109 6.35 -12.29 -22.09
C GLN A 109 5.34 -13.38 -22.40
N LEU A 110 4.59 -13.25 -23.50
CA LEU A 110 3.64 -14.28 -23.95
C LEU A 110 4.35 -15.60 -24.26
N LYS A 111 5.48 -15.55 -24.96
CA LYS A 111 6.30 -16.75 -25.23
C LYS A 111 6.79 -17.40 -23.94
N LYS A 112 7.21 -16.60 -22.95
CA LYS A 112 7.61 -17.12 -21.63
C LYS A 112 6.44 -17.75 -20.88
N ILE A 113 5.24 -17.19 -20.99
CA ILE A 113 4.02 -17.77 -20.41
C ILE A 113 3.73 -19.12 -21.06
N GLU A 114 3.76 -19.22 -22.38
CA GLU A 114 3.53 -20.47 -23.11
C GLU A 114 4.55 -21.54 -22.71
N GLN A 115 5.83 -21.17 -22.62
CA GLN A 115 6.87 -22.08 -22.14
C GLN A 115 6.58 -22.56 -20.72
N LEU A 116 6.25 -21.65 -19.79
CA LEU A 116 5.96 -22.01 -18.40
C LEU A 116 4.70 -22.87 -18.27
N GLN A 117 3.72 -22.69 -19.14
CA GLN A 117 2.53 -23.55 -19.22
C GLN A 117 2.90 -24.96 -19.67
N ALA A 118 3.69 -25.09 -20.74
CA ALA A 118 4.17 -26.39 -21.22
C ALA A 118 5.04 -27.11 -20.18
N GLU A 119 5.90 -26.38 -19.47
CA GLU A 119 6.69 -26.93 -18.35
C GLU A 119 5.80 -27.37 -17.19
N ASN A 120 4.78 -26.60 -16.82
CA ASN A 120 3.83 -26.99 -15.78
C ASN A 120 3.07 -28.27 -16.16
N ASP A 121 2.60 -28.36 -17.39
CA ASP A 121 1.87 -29.53 -17.88
C ASP A 121 2.75 -30.79 -17.85
N LEU A 122 4.02 -30.66 -18.26
CA LEU A 122 4.98 -31.76 -18.22
C LEU A 122 5.29 -32.20 -16.79
N VAL A 123 5.54 -31.24 -15.89
CA VAL A 123 5.76 -31.53 -14.46
C VAL A 123 4.53 -32.17 -13.84
N GLY A 124 3.32 -31.74 -14.21
CA GLY A 124 2.07 -32.34 -13.77
C GLY A 124 1.91 -33.79 -14.23
N GLN A 125 2.25 -34.11 -15.48
CA GLN A 125 2.24 -35.48 -15.99
C GLN A 125 3.25 -36.38 -15.27
N GLU A 126 4.46 -35.87 -15.02
CA GLU A 126 5.47 -36.63 -14.30
C GLU A 126 5.05 -36.88 -12.85
N LEU A 127 4.48 -35.88 -12.17
CA LEU A 127 3.92 -36.03 -10.83
C LEU A 127 2.80 -37.09 -10.80
N GLN A 128 1.89 -37.05 -11.77
CA GLN A 128 0.81 -38.04 -11.88
C GLN A 128 1.35 -39.47 -12.05
N LYS A 129 2.37 -39.64 -12.90
CA LYS A 129 3.02 -40.93 -13.11
C LYS A 129 3.70 -41.45 -11.85
N GLN A 130 4.32 -40.58 -11.07
CA GLN A 130 4.93 -40.95 -9.79
C GLN A 130 3.88 -41.35 -8.76
N LEU A 131 2.74 -40.66 -8.70
CA LEU A 131 1.61 -41.05 -7.85
C LEU A 131 1.08 -42.44 -8.23
N GLU A 132 0.90 -42.72 -9.52
CA GLU A 132 0.44 -44.03 -9.98
C GLU A 132 1.44 -45.15 -9.67
N ALA A 133 2.74 -44.88 -9.74
CA ALA A 133 3.78 -45.83 -9.36
C ALA A 133 3.75 -46.11 -7.85
N ALA A 134 3.66 -45.06 -7.04
CA ALA A 134 3.55 -45.16 -5.58
C ALA A 134 2.29 -45.93 -5.16
N ASP A 135 1.14 -45.68 -5.80
CA ASP A 135 -0.11 -46.41 -5.53
C ASP A 135 -0.01 -47.90 -5.84
N LYS A 136 0.71 -48.28 -6.90
CA LYS A 136 0.95 -49.69 -7.23
C LYS A 136 1.86 -50.35 -6.20
N GLU A 137 2.93 -49.68 -5.80
CA GLU A 137 3.85 -50.18 -4.77
C GLU A 137 3.11 -50.35 -3.43
N LEU A 138 2.29 -49.37 -3.06
CA LEU A 138 1.47 -49.43 -1.85
C LEU A 138 0.49 -50.62 -1.87
N LYS A 139 -0.18 -50.87 -3.00
CA LYS A 139 -1.03 -52.05 -3.16
C LYS A 139 -0.25 -53.35 -3.01
N GLN A 140 0.93 -53.44 -3.61
CA GLN A 140 1.79 -54.63 -3.51
C GLN A 140 2.24 -54.88 -2.07
N VAL A 141 2.64 -53.84 -1.34
CA VAL A 141 3.00 -53.95 0.08
C VAL A 141 1.79 -54.38 0.90
N GLN A 142 0.60 -53.85 0.61
CA GLN A 142 -0.63 -54.21 1.31
C GLN A 142 -1.02 -55.68 1.07
N GLU A 143 -0.89 -56.18 -0.16
CA GLU A 143 -1.13 -57.58 -0.51
C GLU A 143 -0.16 -58.52 0.22
N LEU A 144 1.14 -58.23 0.16
CA LEU A 144 2.17 -59.01 0.87
C LEU A 144 1.96 -58.99 2.38
N PHE A 145 1.54 -57.85 2.94
CA PHE A 145 1.21 -57.75 4.36
C PHE A 145 0.02 -58.64 4.73
N ASN A 146 -1.05 -58.64 3.92
CA ASN A 146 -2.21 -59.50 4.14
C ASN A 146 -1.83 -60.99 4.04
N GLU A 147 -1.04 -61.37 3.04
CA GLU A 147 -0.57 -62.75 2.89
C GLU A 147 0.28 -63.20 4.09
N ALA A 148 1.19 -62.35 4.55
CA ALA A 148 2.00 -62.62 5.74
C ALA A 148 1.13 -62.76 7.00
N ALA A 149 0.12 -61.89 7.16
CA ALA A 149 -0.82 -61.95 8.27
C ALA A 149 -1.67 -63.24 8.25
N ASP A 150 -2.18 -63.64 7.08
CA ASP A 150 -2.96 -64.86 6.89
C ASP A 150 -2.12 -66.12 7.11
N ASN A 151 -0.85 -66.11 6.69
CA ASN A 151 0.08 -67.21 6.95
C ASN A 151 0.33 -67.36 8.47
N CYS A 152 0.58 -66.25 9.18
CA CYS A 152 0.74 -66.24 10.63
C CYS A 152 -0.52 -66.73 11.38
N LEU A 153 -1.72 -66.38 10.90
CA LEU A 153 -2.98 -66.82 11.49
C LEU A 153 -3.24 -68.31 11.26
N ASN A 154 -2.96 -68.83 10.06
CA ASN A 154 -3.14 -70.25 9.75
C ASN A 154 -2.16 -71.17 10.47
N LEU A 155 -0.94 -70.71 10.75
CA LEU A 155 0.03 -71.41 11.59
C LEU A 155 -0.38 -71.50 13.07
N LYS A 156 -1.38 -70.73 13.50
CA LYS A 156 -1.80 -70.62 14.90
C LYS A 156 -3.12 -71.36 15.22
N LYS A 157 -3.68 -72.14 14.29
CA LYS A 157 -4.81 -73.03 14.58
C LYS A 157 -4.32 -74.14 15.54
N PRO A 158 -4.76 -74.18 16.81
CA PRO A 158 -4.41 -75.25 17.72
C PRO A 158 -5.26 -76.49 17.38
N ASP A 159 -4.64 -77.68 17.44
CA ASP A 159 -5.34 -78.96 17.57
C ASP A 159 -6.20 -79.00 18.86
#